data_AF-A0A6J4YFA9-F1
#
_entry.id   AF-A0A6J4YFA9-F1
#
_cell.length_a   1.000
_cell.length_b   1.000
_cell.length_c   1.000
_cell.angle_alpha   90.00
_cell.angle_beta   90.00
_cell.angle_gamma   90.00
#
_symmetry.space_group_name_H-M   'P 1'
#
loop_
_entity.id
_entity.type
_entity.pdbx_description
1 polymer ?
#
loop_
_entity_poly.entity_id
_entity_poly.type
_entity_poly.pdbx_seq_one_letter_code
_entity_poly.pdbx_strand_id
1 'polypeptide(L)'
;MDVATQTGMKRVVAWFLIIISALFWFFALNAHAQTAQEYIASGEQSLYSENIGSILAAHSTFEAAAAQYPNDPVISGYLAFTRLLYLAFTYDSVGTTPLVNQYGITRSGIDIDSLEYDLPLDDEDNYDVPQGAPTGKTVRAYFQNELLNAVNASIANLNITIEWTHKRKNSHYISMLR
;
A
#
# COMPACT_ATOMS: atom_id res chain seq x y z
N MET A 1 -48.98 22.21 -7.05
CA MET A 1 -47.90 22.04 -8.04
C MET A 1 -48.56 21.71 -9.37
N ASP A 2 -48.27 22.50 -10.40
CA ASP A 2 -48.93 22.43 -11.70
C ASP A 2 -48.43 21.23 -12.54
N VAL A 3 -49.30 20.61 -13.33
CA VAL A 3 -48.99 19.42 -14.15
C VAL A 3 -47.90 19.72 -15.19
N ALA A 4 -47.79 20.98 -15.61
CA ALA A 4 -46.74 21.48 -16.51
C ALA A 4 -45.33 21.42 -15.88
N THR A 5 -45.19 21.74 -14.59
CA THR A 5 -43.88 21.69 -13.90
C THR A 5 -43.44 20.26 -13.61
N GLN A 6 -44.37 19.34 -13.37
CA GLN A 6 -44.05 17.92 -13.16
C GLN A 6 -43.58 17.23 -14.45
N THR A 7 -44.13 17.63 -15.61
CA THR A 7 -43.77 17.05 -16.92
C THR A 7 -42.41 17.56 -17.42
N GLY A 8 -42.09 18.82 -17.17
CA GLY A 8 -40.76 19.38 -17.46
C GLY A 8 -39.65 18.72 -16.64
N MET A 9 -39.88 18.51 -15.34
CA MET A 9 -38.91 17.92 -14.42
C MET A 9 -38.57 16.46 -14.78
N LYS A 10 -39.57 15.66 -15.20
CA LYS A 10 -39.35 14.28 -15.67
C LYS A 10 -38.46 14.21 -16.92
N ARG A 11 -38.59 15.16 -17.85
CA ARG A 11 -37.77 15.23 -19.06
C ARG A 11 -36.33 15.62 -18.75
N VAL A 12 -36.11 16.57 -17.83
CA VAL A 12 -34.77 16.98 -17.39
C VAL A 12 -34.05 15.81 -16.70
N VAL A 13 -34.73 15.08 -15.82
CA VAL A 13 -34.16 13.89 -15.14
C VAL A 13 -33.82 12.78 -16.14
N ALA A 14 -34.68 12.52 -17.12
CA ALA A 14 -34.41 11.52 -18.16
C ALA A 14 -33.17 11.86 -19.00
N TRP A 15 -33.02 13.12 -19.42
CA TRP A 15 -31.82 13.56 -20.15
C TRP A 15 -30.56 13.49 -19.30
N PHE A 16 -30.66 13.84 -18.01
CA PHE A 16 -29.53 13.74 -17.08
C PHE A 16 -29.03 12.30 -16.91
N LEU A 17 -29.94 11.32 -16.79
CA LEU A 17 -29.58 9.89 -16.70
C LEU A 17 -28.95 9.35 -17.99
N ILE A 18 -29.42 9.80 -19.16
CA ILE A 18 -28.84 9.43 -20.45
C ILE A 18 -27.42 9.98 -20.59
N ILE A 19 -27.20 11.24 -20.20
CA ILE A 19 -25.88 11.88 -20.26
C ILE A 19 -24.92 11.20 -19.29
N ILE A 20 -25.32 10.91 -18.05
CA ILE A 20 -24.49 10.17 -17.09
C ILE A 20 -24.15 8.78 -17.62
N SER A 21 -25.13 8.05 -18.15
CA SER A 21 -24.88 6.72 -18.72
C SER A 21 -23.94 6.79 -19.93
N ALA A 22 -24.10 7.77 -20.81
CA ALA A 22 -23.21 7.97 -21.95
C ALA A 22 -21.78 8.33 -21.51
N LEU A 23 -21.62 9.14 -20.46
CA LEU A 23 -20.32 9.43 -19.86
C LEU A 23 -19.69 8.16 -19.26
N PHE A 24 -20.45 7.37 -18.50
CA PHE A 24 -19.97 6.08 -17.96
C PHE A 24 -19.49 5.13 -19.07
N TRP A 25 -20.22 5.02 -20.17
CA TRP A 25 -19.80 4.20 -21.32
C TRP A 25 -18.56 4.76 -22.03
N PHE A 26 -18.47 6.08 -22.20
CA PHE A 26 -17.33 6.71 -22.86
C PHE A 26 -16.03 6.61 -22.04
N PHE A 27 -16.12 6.72 -20.71
CA PHE A 27 -14.96 6.53 -19.82
C PHE A 27 -14.61 5.04 -19.63
N ALA A 28 -15.59 4.13 -19.62
CA ALA A 28 -15.33 2.70 -19.53
C ALA A 28 -14.61 2.13 -20.76
N LEU A 29 -14.79 2.71 -21.95
CA LEU A 29 -14.17 2.26 -23.20
C LEU A 29 -12.67 2.62 -23.32
N ASN A 30 -12.15 3.52 -22.49
CA ASN A 30 -10.73 3.92 -22.48
C ASN A 30 -9.94 3.30 -21.33
N ALA A 31 -10.53 2.37 -20.58
CA ALA A 31 -9.83 1.62 -19.54
C ALA A 31 -8.92 0.57 -20.17
N HIS A 32 -7.71 0.97 -20.57
CA HIS A 32 -6.64 0.02 -20.81
C HIS A 32 -6.16 -0.53 -19.47
N ALA A 33 -6.23 -1.85 -19.30
CA ALA A 33 -5.62 -2.51 -18.15
C ALA A 33 -4.11 -2.26 -18.20
N GLN A 34 -3.58 -1.67 -17.12
CA GLN A 34 -2.16 -1.39 -16.99
C GLN A 34 -1.36 -2.70 -17.04
N THR A 35 -0.29 -2.71 -17.83
CA THR A 35 0.59 -3.87 -17.97
C THR A 35 1.41 -4.11 -16.70
N ALA A 36 1.91 -5.32 -16.50
CA ALA A 36 2.81 -5.63 -15.38
C ALA A 36 4.03 -4.69 -15.34
N GLN A 37 4.60 -4.37 -16.50
CA GLN A 37 5.76 -3.47 -16.60
C GLN A 37 5.42 -2.03 -16.20
N GLU A 38 4.25 -1.53 -16.57
CA GLU A 38 3.79 -0.20 -16.16
C GLU A 38 3.53 -0.13 -14.66
N TYR A 39 3.00 -1.20 -14.04
CA TYR A 39 2.88 -1.29 -12.58
C TYR A 39 4.24 -1.26 -11.90
N ILE A 40 5.20 -2.04 -12.40
CA ILE A 40 6.57 -2.08 -11.87
C ILE A 40 7.21 -0.69 -11.95
N ALA A 41 7.17 -0.06 -13.12
CA ALA A 41 7.77 1.26 -13.32
C ALA A 41 7.15 2.33 -12.39
N SER A 42 5.83 2.35 -12.26
CA SER A 42 5.13 3.31 -11.39
C SER A 42 5.42 3.05 -9.90
N GLY A 43 5.46 1.77 -9.51
CA GLY A 43 5.78 1.37 -8.13
C GLY A 43 7.22 1.70 -7.76
N GLU A 44 8.19 1.41 -8.63
CA GLU A 44 9.59 1.77 -8.45
C GLU A 44 9.79 3.28 -8.37
N GLN A 45 9.16 4.06 -9.26
CA GLN A 45 9.23 5.52 -9.21
C GLN A 45 8.75 6.07 -7.85
N SER A 46 7.68 5.50 -7.31
CA SER A 46 7.14 5.90 -6.00
C SER A 46 8.03 5.41 -4.84
N LEU A 47 8.60 4.21 -4.95
CA LEU A 47 9.44 3.63 -3.91
C LEU A 47 10.77 4.37 -3.73
N TYR A 48 11.37 4.82 -4.84
CA TYR A 48 12.69 5.45 -4.86
C TYR A 48 12.64 6.98 -4.84
N SER A 49 11.49 7.58 -4.53
CA SER A 49 11.39 9.04 -4.38
C SER A 49 11.82 9.54 -3.00
N GLU A 50 12.26 8.66 -2.10
CA GLU A 50 12.73 8.92 -0.72
C GLU A 50 11.67 9.57 0.20
N ASN A 51 10.46 9.78 -0.31
CA ASN A 51 9.33 10.34 0.41
C ASN A 51 8.44 9.25 1.01
N ILE A 52 8.10 9.35 2.29
CA ILE A 52 7.29 8.36 3.01
C ILE A 52 5.92 8.18 2.35
N GLY A 53 5.25 9.27 1.97
CA GLY A 53 3.93 9.19 1.32
C GLY A 53 3.99 8.43 -0.01
N SER A 54 5.09 8.60 -0.76
CA SER A 54 5.32 7.87 -2.01
C SER A 54 5.68 6.40 -1.77
N ILE A 55 6.42 6.08 -0.71
CA ILE A 55 6.69 4.69 -0.30
C ILE A 55 5.39 3.96 0.05
N LEU A 56 4.48 4.62 0.77
CA LEU A 56 3.14 4.07 1.05
C LEU A 56 2.33 3.88 -0.24
N ALA A 57 2.42 4.83 -1.18
CA ALA A 57 1.78 4.70 -2.49
C ALA A 57 2.35 3.53 -3.30
N ALA A 58 3.67 3.29 -3.25
CA ALA A 58 4.31 2.16 -3.90
C ALA A 58 3.72 0.82 -3.41
N HIS A 59 3.49 0.67 -2.10
CA HIS A 59 2.84 -0.52 -1.56
C HIS A 59 1.46 -0.76 -2.18
N SER A 60 0.62 0.28 -2.23
CA SER A 60 -0.71 0.22 -2.86
C SER A 60 -0.63 -0.15 -4.35
N THR A 61 0.33 0.41 -5.08
CA THR A 61 0.57 0.07 -6.49
C THR A 61 0.93 -1.41 -6.65
N PHE A 62 1.83 -1.94 -5.84
CA PHE A 62 2.23 -3.35 -5.93
C PHE A 62 1.16 -4.32 -5.43
N GLU A 63 0.32 -3.91 -4.47
CA GLU A 63 -0.84 -4.69 -4.03
C GLU A 63 -1.89 -4.79 -5.16
N ALA A 64 -2.21 -3.68 -5.80
CA ALA A 64 -3.09 -3.65 -6.97
C ALA A 64 -2.52 -4.46 -8.15
N ALA A 65 -1.21 -4.38 -8.37
CA ALA A 65 -0.52 -5.15 -9.39
C ALA A 65 -0.57 -6.65 -9.11
N ALA A 66 -0.38 -7.09 -7.86
CA ALA A 66 -0.46 -8.50 -7.48
C ALA A 66 -1.86 -9.09 -7.64
N ALA A 67 -2.92 -8.28 -7.52
CA ALA A 67 -4.28 -8.73 -7.82
C ALA A 67 -4.47 -9.09 -9.32
N GLN A 68 -3.75 -8.41 -10.22
CA GLN A 68 -3.82 -8.66 -11.66
C GLN A 68 -2.76 -9.65 -12.15
N TYR A 69 -1.59 -9.66 -11.53
CA TYR A 69 -0.42 -10.46 -11.90
C TYR A 69 0.11 -11.25 -10.70
N PRO A 70 -0.69 -12.18 -10.13
CA PRO A 70 -0.38 -12.82 -8.84
C PRO A 70 0.87 -13.71 -8.84
N ASN A 71 1.32 -14.16 -10.01
CA ASN A 71 2.50 -15.01 -10.17
C ASN A 71 3.71 -14.26 -10.76
N ASP A 72 3.63 -12.94 -10.91
CA ASP A 72 4.77 -12.17 -11.39
C ASP A 72 5.83 -12.07 -10.28
N PRO A 73 7.06 -12.55 -10.54
CA PRO A 73 8.11 -12.64 -9.54
C PRO A 73 8.66 -11.28 -9.12
N VAL A 74 8.62 -10.28 -10.01
CA VAL A 74 9.13 -8.93 -9.75
C VAL A 74 8.12 -8.17 -8.89
N ILE A 75 6.85 -8.19 -9.28
CA ILE A 75 5.75 -7.60 -8.49
C ILE A 75 5.71 -8.24 -7.10
N SER A 76 5.83 -9.57 -7.01
CA SER A 76 5.85 -10.26 -5.72
C SER A 76 7.05 -9.84 -4.86
N GLY A 77 8.24 -9.70 -5.45
CA GLY A 77 9.43 -9.23 -4.74
C GLY A 77 9.25 -7.83 -4.16
N TYR A 78 8.76 -6.90 -4.98
CA TYR A 78 8.48 -5.54 -4.53
C TYR A 78 7.35 -5.46 -3.51
N LEU A 79 6.28 -6.23 -3.66
CA LEU A 79 5.19 -6.27 -2.70
C LEU A 79 5.67 -6.78 -1.33
N ALA A 80 6.52 -7.81 -1.32
CA ALA A 80 7.10 -8.34 -0.09
C ALA A 80 7.88 -7.29 0.70
N PHE A 81 8.69 -6.50 -0.01
CA PHE A 81 9.49 -5.43 0.60
C PHE A 81 8.64 -4.24 1.04
N THR A 82 7.81 -3.72 0.13
CA THR A 82 6.99 -2.54 0.40
C THR A 82 5.95 -2.77 1.49
N ARG A 83 5.48 -4.01 1.70
CA ARG A 83 4.60 -4.35 2.83
C ARG A 83 5.23 -4.06 4.19
N LEU A 84 6.53 -4.33 4.35
CA LEU A 84 7.22 -4.07 5.61
C LEU A 84 7.43 -2.56 5.82
N LEU A 85 7.73 -1.83 4.74
CA LEU A 85 7.81 -0.37 4.81
C LEU A 85 6.45 0.27 5.10
N TYR A 86 5.39 -0.23 4.49
CA TYR A 86 4.02 0.20 4.78
C TYR A 86 3.69 0.01 6.26
N LEU A 87 3.98 -1.18 6.80
CA LEU A 87 3.77 -1.45 8.23
C LEU A 87 4.60 -0.52 9.13
N ALA A 88 5.84 -0.20 8.76
CA ALA A 88 6.70 0.69 9.52
C ALA A 88 6.18 2.14 9.54
N PHE A 89 5.63 2.61 8.41
CA PHE A 89 5.41 4.04 8.20
C PHE A 89 3.94 4.48 8.11
N THR A 90 2.99 3.56 7.94
CA THR A 90 1.58 3.95 7.87
C THR A 90 1.07 4.49 9.21
N TYR A 91 0.10 5.40 9.14
CA TYR A 91 -0.71 5.85 10.27
C TYR A 91 -2.01 5.04 10.43
N ASP A 92 -2.25 4.07 9.55
CA ASP A 92 -3.38 3.15 9.67
C ASP A 92 -3.22 2.25 10.91
N SER A 93 -4.33 1.76 11.46
CA SER A 93 -4.36 1.01 12.74
C SER A 93 -3.48 -0.24 12.79
N VAL A 94 -3.14 -0.79 11.62
CA VAL A 94 -2.24 -1.95 11.46
C VAL A 94 -0.76 -1.56 11.54
N GLY A 95 -0.44 -0.27 11.39
CA GLY A 95 0.91 0.25 11.34
C GLY A 95 1.62 0.31 12.68
N THR A 96 2.94 0.49 12.62
CA THR A 96 3.80 0.71 13.78
C THR A 96 3.60 2.11 14.36
N THR A 97 3.40 3.12 13.50
CA THR A 97 3.29 4.52 13.91
C THR A 97 2.20 4.75 14.97
N PRO A 98 0.97 4.22 14.82
CA PRO A 98 -0.05 4.39 15.87
C PRO A 98 0.27 3.67 17.18
N LEU A 99 1.04 2.58 17.15
CA LEU A 99 1.47 1.90 18.38
C LEU A 99 2.49 2.77 19.13
N VAL A 100 3.51 3.29 18.44
CA VAL A 100 4.54 4.13 19.07
C VAL A 100 4.00 5.50 19.49
N ASN A 101 3.05 6.07 18.77
CA ASN A 101 2.37 7.31 19.17
C ASN A 101 1.65 7.18 20.52
N GLN A 102 1.16 5.98 20.88
CA GLN A 102 0.54 5.75 22.20
C GLN A 102 1.58 5.77 23.34
N TYR A 103 2.86 5.59 23.03
CA TYR A 103 3.98 5.78 23.94
C TYR A 103 4.48 7.24 23.95
N GLY A 104 3.76 8.16 23.31
CA GLY A 104 4.11 9.58 23.20
C GLY A 104 5.22 9.86 22.18
N ILE A 105 5.78 8.83 21.55
CA ILE A 105 6.82 8.98 20.55
C ILE A 105 6.16 9.51 19.28
N THR A 106 6.52 10.73 18.88
CA THR A 106 5.96 11.33 17.66
C THR A 106 6.98 11.28 16.53
N ARG A 107 6.50 11.04 15.32
CA ARG A 107 7.31 11.02 14.11
C ARG A 107 7.05 12.28 13.30
N SER A 108 8.11 12.98 12.93
CA SER A 108 8.09 14.15 12.04
C SER A 108 8.96 13.90 10.81
N GLY A 109 8.89 14.80 9.84
CA GLY A 109 9.51 14.62 8.53
C GLY A 109 8.62 13.85 7.56
N ILE A 110 8.77 14.17 6.27
CA ILE A 110 8.03 13.52 5.18
C ILE A 110 8.92 12.65 4.29
N ASP A 111 10.23 12.79 4.42
CA ASP A 111 11.25 12.08 3.66
C ASP A 111 12.12 11.25 4.60
N ILE A 112 12.75 10.19 4.09
CA ILE A 112 13.66 9.33 4.89
C ILE A 112 14.77 10.17 5.52
N ASP A 113 15.31 11.13 4.78
CA ASP A 113 16.44 11.97 5.24
C ASP A 113 16.05 13.01 6.29
N SER A 114 14.75 13.36 6.37
CA SER A 114 14.22 14.30 7.37
C SER A 114 13.45 13.60 8.48
N LEU A 115 13.49 12.27 8.52
CA LEU A 115 12.70 11.47 9.44
C LEU A 115 13.27 11.59 10.85
N GLU A 116 12.48 12.17 11.75
CA GLU A 116 12.83 12.33 13.15
C GLU A 116 11.79 11.67 14.05
N TYR A 117 12.26 11.18 15.20
CA TYR A 117 11.43 10.63 16.26
C TYR A 117 11.67 11.44 17.53
N ASP A 118 10.63 12.09 18.00
CA ASP A 118 10.63 12.87 19.22
C ASP A 118 10.09 12.04 20.38
N LEU A 119 10.81 12.04 21.49
CA LEU A 119 10.45 11.30 22.70
C LEU A 119 9.86 12.27 23.73
N PRO A 120 8.81 11.87 24.48
CA PRO A 120 8.37 12.61 25.65
C PRO A 120 9.46 12.47 26.73
N LEU A 121 10.26 13.52 26.91
CA LEU A 121 11.27 13.60 27.95
C LEU A 121 10.81 14.52 29.08
N ASP A 122 11.21 14.21 30.31
CA ASP A 122 11.06 15.10 31.47
C ASP A 122 12.18 16.16 31.52
N ASP A 123 12.14 17.04 32.53
CA ASP A 123 13.13 18.11 32.73
C ASP A 123 14.57 17.59 32.99
N GLU A 124 14.73 16.29 33.21
CA GLU A 124 16.02 15.61 33.44
C GLU A 124 16.47 14.79 32.22
N ASP A 125 15.84 14.99 31.06
CA ASP A 125 16.05 14.23 29.82
C ASP A 125 15.77 12.72 29.96
N ASN A 126 14.99 12.30 30.97
CA ASN A 126 14.53 10.93 31.10
C ASN A 126 13.24 10.71 30.31
N TYR A 127 13.06 9.51 29.78
CA TYR A 127 11.84 9.14 29.07
C TYR A 127 10.62 9.13 30.02
N ASP A 128 9.69 10.06 29.80
CA ASP A 128 8.43 10.18 30.53
C ASP A 128 7.31 9.41 29.80
N VAL A 129 7.05 8.19 30.28
CA VAL A 129 6.04 7.32 29.68
C VAL A 129 4.63 7.89 29.95
N PRO A 130 3.82 8.16 28.91
CA PRO A 130 2.46 8.66 29.11
C PRO A 130 1.59 7.69 29.94
N GLN A 131 0.74 8.21 30.82
CA GLN A 131 -0.14 7.38 31.67
C GLN A 131 -1.10 6.44 30.90
N GLY A 132 -1.34 6.71 29.61
CA GLY A 132 -2.15 5.88 28.72
C GLY A 132 -1.35 4.87 27.88
N ALA A 133 -0.05 4.72 28.14
CA ALA A 133 0.81 3.89 27.31
C ALA A 133 0.33 2.43 27.25
N PRO A 134 0.44 1.77 26.07
CA PRO A 134 -0.02 0.40 25.90
C PRO A 134 0.69 -0.58 26.82
N THR A 135 -0.02 -1.62 27.24
CA THR A 135 0.59 -2.70 28.00
C THR A 135 1.43 -3.61 27.11
N GLY A 136 2.34 -4.39 27.72
CA GLY A 136 3.07 -5.44 26.99
C GLY A 136 2.18 -6.49 26.31
N LYS A 137 0.92 -6.67 26.78
CA LYS A 137 -0.07 -7.52 26.10
C LYS A 137 -0.49 -6.91 24.75
N THR A 138 -0.70 -5.60 24.70
CA THR A 138 -1.03 -4.88 23.46
C THR A 138 0.12 -4.97 22.45
N VAL A 139 1.35 -4.72 22.91
CA VAL A 139 2.56 -4.83 22.07
C VAL A 139 2.71 -6.25 21.53
N ARG A 140 2.54 -7.27 22.37
CA ARG A 140 2.60 -8.68 21.95
C ARG A 140 1.52 -9.03 20.93
N ALA A 141 0.30 -8.53 21.12
CA ALA A 141 -0.79 -8.73 20.17
C ALA A 141 -0.47 -8.10 18.81
N TYR A 142 0.11 -6.90 18.79
CA TYR A 142 0.60 -6.27 17.56
C TYR A 142 1.64 -7.15 16.85
N PHE A 143 2.65 -7.65 17.57
CA PHE A 143 3.66 -8.54 16.98
C PHE A 143 3.06 -9.83 16.40
N GLN A 144 2.09 -10.42 17.10
CA GLN A 144 1.46 -11.69 16.69
C GLN A 144 0.48 -11.53 15.54
N ASN A 145 -0.25 -10.43 15.48
CA ASN A 145 -1.35 -10.26 14.54
C ASN A 145 -0.98 -9.38 13.34
N GLU A 146 -0.19 -8.32 13.53
CA GLU A 146 0.13 -7.40 12.45
C GLU A 146 1.50 -7.74 11.85
N LEU A 147 2.56 -7.71 12.67
CA LEU A 147 3.91 -7.93 12.16
C LEU A 147 4.11 -9.35 11.62
N LEU A 148 3.72 -10.37 12.38
CA LEU A 148 3.91 -11.76 11.95
C LEU A 148 3.10 -12.08 10.68
N ASN A 149 1.89 -11.53 10.55
CA ASN A 149 1.09 -11.69 9.32
C ASN A 149 1.75 -11.00 8.13
N ALA A 150 2.25 -9.77 8.30
CA ALA A 150 2.98 -9.07 7.26
C ALA A 150 4.24 -9.84 6.82
N VAL A 151 5.02 -10.35 7.79
CA VAL A 151 6.22 -11.17 7.52
C VAL A 151 5.87 -12.45 6.77
N ASN A 152 4.84 -13.19 7.22
CA ASN A 152 4.41 -14.42 6.56
C ASN A 152 3.94 -14.17 5.13
N ALA A 153 3.16 -13.11 4.90
CA ALA A 153 2.72 -12.70 3.57
C ALA A 153 3.91 -12.32 2.68
N SER A 154 4.89 -11.59 3.22
CA SER A 154 6.11 -11.24 2.49
C SER A 154 6.96 -12.45 2.16
N ILE A 155 7.10 -13.43 3.06
CA ILE A 155 7.77 -14.71 2.77
C ILE A 155 7.04 -15.45 1.64
N ALA A 156 5.71 -15.51 1.67
CA ALA A 156 4.94 -16.15 0.61
C ALA A 156 5.17 -15.49 -0.76
N ASN A 157 5.20 -14.15 -0.81
CA ASN A 157 5.54 -13.43 -2.03
C ASN A 157 7.00 -13.67 -2.48
N LEU A 158 7.97 -13.68 -1.56
CA LEU A 158 9.37 -13.95 -1.89
C LEU A 158 9.60 -15.38 -2.42
N ASN A 159 8.81 -16.36 -1.97
CA ASN A 159 8.88 -17.72 -2.50
C ASN A 159 8.61 -17.75 -4.00
N ILE A 160 7.64 -16.96 -4.49
CA ILE A 160 7.36 -16.83 -5.93
C ILE A 160 8.59 -16.32 -6.68
N THR A 161 9.25 -15.29 -6.15
CA THR A 161 10.47 -14.71 -6.73
C THR A 161 11.64 -15.70 -6.74
N ILE A 162 11.84 -16.45 -5.65
CA ILE A 162 12.91 -17.44 -5.51
C ILE A 162 12.68 -18.62 -6.47
N GLU A 163 11.46 -19.15 -6.54
CA GLU A 163 11.12 -20.25 -7.46
C GLU A 163 11.36 -19.88 -8.92
N TRP A 164 10.98 -18.67 -9.32
CA TRP A 164 11.26 -18.17 -10.67
C TRP A 164 12.77 -18.12 -10.95
N THR A 165 13.57 -17.64 -9.98
CA THR A 165 15.03 -17.57 -10.11
C THR A 165 15.64 -18.95 -10.30
N HIS A 166 15.17 -19.96 -9.55
CA HIS A 166 15.61 -21.34 -9.71
C HIS A 166 15.23 -21.93 -11.07
N LYS A 167 13.99 -21.74 -11.52
CA LYS A 167 13.53 -22.21 -12.85
C LYS A 167 14.37 -21.61 -13.98
N ARG A 168 14.69 -20.32 -13.90
CA ARG A 168 15.47 -19.62 -14.93
C ARG A 168 16.91 -20.14 -15.01
N LYS A 169 17.57 -20.37 -13.86
CA LYS A 169 18.91 -20.96 -13.81
C LYS A 169 18.94 -22.35 -14.45
N ASN A 170 18.00 -23.22 -14.11
CA ASN A 170 17.93 -24.58 -14.67
C ASN A 170 17.68 -24.58 -16.19
N SER A 171 16.82 -23.67 -16.69
CA SER A 171 16.60 -23.49 -18.13
C SER A 171 17.88 -23.05 -18.87
N HIS A 172 18.65 -22.15 -18.27
CA HIS A 172 19.90 -21.67 -18.86
C HIS A 172 20.95 -22.78 -19.02
N TYR A 173 21.12 -23.65 -18.01
CA TYR A 173 22.02 -24.79 -18.11
C TYR A 173 21.62 -25.79 -19.20
N ILE A 174 20.32 -26.04 -19.39
CA ILE A 174 19.84 -26.93 -20.45
C ILE A 174 20.10 -26.33 -21.84
N SER A 175 19.98 -25.01 -22.00
CA SER A 175 20.25 -24.33 -23.28
C SER A 175 21.72 -24.29 -23.67
N MET A 176 22.65 -24.44 -22.72
CA MET A 176 24.09 -24.52 -22.98
C MET A 176 24.59 -25.93 -23.31
N LEU A 177 23.77 -26.95 -23.04
CA LEU A 177 24.09 -28.36 -23.28
C LEU A 177 23.52 -28.91 -24.60
N ARG A 178 22.87 -28.05 -25.40
CA ARG A 178 22.36 -28.34 -26.75
C ARG A 178 23.13 -27.54 -27.78
#